data_AF-A0A558A9M9-F1
#
_entry.id   AF-A0A558A9M9-F1
#
_cell.length_a   1.000
_cell.length_b   1.000
_cell.length_c   1.000
_cell.angle_alpha   90.00
_cell.angle_beta   90.00
_cell.angle_gamma   90.00
#
_symmetry.space_group_name_H-M   'P 1'
#
loop_
_entity.id
_entity.type
_entity.pdbx_description
1 polymer ?
#
loop_
_entity_poly.entity_id
_entity_poly.type
_entity_poly.pdbx_seq_one_letter_code
_entity_poly.pdbx_strand_id
1 'polypeptide(L)'
;MAVTPPESGEKELTAATAGLLALEHVRKLTMKTPVGVTMVEPAEDGWVAEVEVVEERRIPSSADMLALYEVEMDLDGNLLAYRRTRRYGRGHTDPGTGGR
;
A
#
# COMPACT_ATOMS: atom_id res chain seq x y z
N MET A 1 -30.73 27.41 25.72
CA MET A 1 -29.37 26.87 25.88
C MET A 1 -29.20 25.82 24.79
N ALA A 2 -28.59 26.18 23.67
CA ALA A 2 -28.36 25.23 22.58
C ALA A 2 -27.15 24.37 22.97
N VAL A 3 -27.34 23.05 22.99
CA VAL A 3 -26.22 22.10 23.10
C VAL A 3 -25.49 22.15 21.76
N THR A 4 -24.27 22.67 21.78
CA THR A 4 -23.33 22.52 20.66
C THR A 4 -23.07 21.02 20.47
N PRO A 5 -23.24 20.45 19.26
CA PRO A 5 -22.88 19.06 19.01
C PRO A 5 -21.36 18.88 19.23
N PRO A 6 -20.91 17.69 19.67
CA PRO A 6 -19.48 17.46 19.85
C PRO A 6 -18.76 17.69 18.53
N GLU A 7 -17.71 18.52 18.58
CA GLU A 7 -16.79 18.73 17.48
C GLU A 7 -16.35 17.36 16.98
N SER A 8 -16.64 17.07 15.71
CA SER A 8 -16.26 15.81 15.09
C SER A 8 -14.75 15.81 15.00
N GLY A 9 -14.08 15.24 16.01
CA GLY A 9 -12.65 15.00 15.97
C GLY A 9 -12.36 14.28 14.66
N GLU A 10 -11.58 14.92 13.80
CA GLU A 10 -11.17 14.37 12.52
C GLU A 10 -10.64 12.97 12.80
N LYS A 11 -11.32 11.94 12.26
CA LYS A 11 -10.92 10.56 12.50
C LYS A 11 -9.55 10.39 11.86
N GLU A 12 -8.50 10.40 12.68
CA GLU A 12 -7.15 10.06 12.26
C GLU A 12 -7.19 8.78 11.43
N LEU A 13 -6.48 8.80 10.30
CA LEU A 13 -6.42 7.68 9.38
C LEU A 13 -5.92 6.44 10.12
N THR A 14 -6.70 5.36 10.10
CA THR A 14 -6.27 4.08 10.68
C THR A 14 -5.33 3.34 9.72
N ALA A 15 -4.49 2.44 10.25
CA ALA A 15 -3.66 1.56 9.43
C ALA A 15 -4.47 0.80 8.36
N ALA A 16 -5.67 0.34 8.71
CA ALA A 16 -6.54 -0.35 7.77
C ALA A 16 -6.96 0.56 6.61
N THR A 17 -7.35 1.81 6.90
CA THR A 17 -7.73 2.78 5.88
C THR A 17 -6.52 3.22 5.05
N ALA A 18 -5.36 3.42 5.67
CA ALA A 18 -4.11 3.73 4.98
C ALA A 18 -3.74 2.63 3.96
N GLY A 19 -3.80 1.36 4.34
CA GLY A 19 -3.58 0.24 3.41
C GLY A 19 -4.56 0.25 2.22
N LEU A 20 -5.83 0.58 2.45
CA LEU A 20 -6.83 0.68 1.37
C LEU A 20 -6.53 1.85 0.42
N LEU A 21 -6.11 3.00 0.94
CA LEU A 21 -5.70 4.15 0.14
C LEU A 21 -4.44 3.84 -0.67
N ALA A 22 -3.47 3.13 -0.08
CA ALA A 22 -2.27 2.69 -0.78
C ALA A 22 -2.60 1.82 -2.00
N LEU A 23 -3.54 0.87 -1.89
CA LEU A 23 -4.02 0.08 -3.03
C LEU A 23 -4.58 0.98 -4.14
N GLU A 24 -5.38 1.98 -3.77
CA GLU A 24 -6.00 2.89 -4.73
C GLU A 24 -4.96 3.76 -5.44
N HIS A 25 -4.02 4.36 -4.71
CA HIS A 25 -2.94 5.17 -5.25
C HIS A 25 -2.07 4.36 -6.22
N VAL A 26 -1.63 3.17 -5.82
CA VAL A 26 -0.81 2.29 -6.67
C VAL A 26 -1.55 1.88 -7.93
N ARG A 27 -2.83 1.51 -7.82
CA ARG A 27 -3.67 1.19 -8.98
C ARG A 27 -3.75 2.36 -9.96
N LYS A 28 -3.96 3.59 -9.46
CA LYS A 28 -4.08 4.80 -10.29
C LYS A 28 -2.76 5.15 -10.98
N LEU A 29 -1.63 5.06 -10.28
CA LEU A 29 -0.32 5.44 -10.81
C LEU A 29 0.25 4.42 -11.80
N THR A 30 0.07 3.13 -11.49
CA THR A 30 0.65 2.05 -12.31
C THR A 30 -0.29 1.60 -13.43
N MET A 31 -1.59 1.87 -13.30
CA MET A 31 -2.65 1.28 -14.13
C MET A 31 -2.62 -0.26 -14.14
N LYS A 32 -2.03 -0.86 -13.10
CA LYS A 32 -1.92 -2.31 -12.90
C LYS A 32 -2.91 -2.79 -11.85
N THR A 33 -3.01 -4.12 -11.72
CA THR A 33 -3.85 -4.78 -10.71
C THR A 33 -3.03 -5.01 -9.44
N PRO A 34 -3.35 -4.34 -8.32
CA PRO A 34 -2.83 -4.74 -7.02
C PRO A 34 -3.26 -6.17 -6.68
N VAL A 35 -2.37 -6.94 -6.09
CA VAL A 35 -2.68 -8.23 -5.47
C VAL A 35 -3.19 -8.00 -4.05
N GLY A 36 -2.51 -7.14 -3.29
CA GLY A 36 -2.86 -6.82 -1.92
C GLY A 36 -1.80 -5.96 -1.23
N VAL A 37 -2.10 -5.59 0.02
CA VAL A 37 -1.17 -4.90 0.91
C VAL A 37 -0.35 -5.94 1.65
N THR A 38 0.97 -5.79 1.66
CA THR A 38 1.91 -6.69 2.36
C THR A 38 2.41 -6.11 3.68
N MET A 39 2.38 -4.78 3.83
CA MET A 39 2.82 -4.05 5.03
C MET A 39 2.03 -2.75 5.19
N VAL A 40 1.72 -2.35 6.42
CA VAL A 40 1.29 -0.98 6.78
C VAL A 40 1.88 -0.62 8.13
N GLU A 41 2.59 0.50 8.19
CA GLU A 41 3.25 0.99 9.40
C GLU A 41 3.05 2.50 9.54
N PRO A 42 2.90 3.01 10.78
CA PRO A 42 2.95 4.45 11.02
C PRO A 42 4.37 4.97 10.77
N ALA A 43 4.46 6.20 10.27
CA ALA A 43 5.69 6.97 10.13
C ALA A 43 5.57 8.30 10.89
N GLU A 44 6.64 9.11 10.96
CA GLU A 44 6.63 10.38 11.73
C GLU A 44 5.45 11.29 11.36
N ASP A 45 5.18 11.49 10.06
CA ASP A 45 4.15 12.41 9.56
C ASP A 45 3.05 11.70 8.73
N GLY A 46 2.78 10.43 9.01
CA GLY A 46 1.75 9.68 8.30
C GLY A 46 1.95 8.18 8.28
N TRP A 47 1.89 7.59 7.08
CA TRP A 47 1.84 6.15 6.88
C TRP A 47 2.75 5.71 5.75
N VAL A 48 3.38 4.54 5.95
CA VAL A 48 4.06 3.80 4.88
C VAL A 48 3.34 2.48 4.70
N ALA A 49 3.01 2.15 3.44
CA ALA A 49 2.41 0.88 3.09
C ALA A 49 3.16 0.23 1.93
N GLU A 50 3.22 -1.10 1.93
CA GLU A 50 3.74 -1.86 0.81
C GLU A 50 2.60 -2.60 0.10
N VAL A 51 2.57 -2.51 -1.23
CA VAL A 51 1.55 -3.11 -2.09
C VAL A 51 2.22 -4.02 -3.10
N GLU A 52 1.78 -5.29 -3.15
CA GLU A 52 2.15 -6.22 -4.21
C GLU A 52 1.27 -6.01 -5.44
N VAL A 53 1.87 -5.99 -6.63
CA VAL A 53 1.21 -5.67 -7.90
C VAL A 53 1.61 -6.67 -8.98
N VAL A 54 0.65 -7.08 -9.83
CA VAL A 54 0.96 -7.80 -11.07
C VAL A 54 1.38 -6.81 -12.16
N GLU A 55 2.67 -6.73 -12.46
CA GLU A 55 3.17 -5.84 -13.51
C GLU A 55 3.02 -6.43 -14.91
N GLU A 56 3.21 -7.74 -15.04
CA GLU A 56 3.22 -8.46 -16.31
C GLU A 56 2.56 -9.82 -16.15
N ARG A 57 1.49 -10.09 -16.90
CA ARG A 57 0.82 -11.39 -16.92
C ARG A 57 1.50 -12.33 -17.90
N ARG A 58 1.70 -13.59 -17.51
CA ARG A 58 2.31 -14.64 -18.36
C ARG A 58 1.48 -15.92 -18.32
N ILE A 59 1.83 -16.88 -19.21
CA ILE A 59 1.18 -18.19 -19.29
C ILE A 59 2.25 -19.27 -19.08
N PRO A 60 2.11 -20.16 -18.07
CA PRO A 60 1.04 -20.19 -17.07
C PRO A 60 1.12 -18.98 -16.10
N SER A 61 0.03 -18.70 -15.36
CA SER A 61 -0.03 -17.58 -14.39
C SER A 61 1.00 -17.65 -13.27
N SER A 62 1.56 -18.84 -12.99
CA SER A 62 2.71 -19.01 -12.08
C SER A 62 3.99 -18.33 -12.59
N ALA A 63 4.03 -17.94 -13.87
CA ALA A 63 5.13 -17.20 -14.48
C ALA A 63 4.91 -15.67 -14.47
N ASP A 64 3.80 -15.15 -13.92
CA ASP A 64 3.55 -13.71 -13.80
C ASP A 64 4.73 -12.98 -13.14
N MET A 65 5.00 -11.74 -13.59
CA MET A 65 5.92 -10.85 -12.88
C MET A 65 5.17 -9.99 -11.88
N LEU A 66 5.57 -10.10 -10.62
CA LEU A 66 5.11 -9.31 -9.50
C LEU A 66 6.11 -8.22 -9.14
N ALA A 67 5.64 -7.20 -8.45
CA ALA A 67 6.47 -6.15 -7.88
C ALA A 67 5.89 -5.67 -6.54
N LEU A 68 6.78 -5.22 -5.66
CA LEU A 68 6.42 -4.53 -4.43
C LEU A 68 6.59 -3.03 -4.65
N TYR A 69 5.58 -2.28 -4.22
CA TYR A 69 5.57 -0.83 -4.24
C TYR A 69 5.42 -0.32 -2.82
N GLU A 70 6.36 0.52 -2.41
CA GLU A 70 6.21 1.31 -1.19
C GLU A 70 5.47 2.60 -1.52
N VAL A 71 4.54 2.97 -0.65
CA VAL A 71 3.66 4.13 -0.75
C VAL A 71 3.76 4.90 0.55
N GLU A 72 4.19 6.15 0.45
CA GLU A 72 4.27 7.08 1.58
C GLU A 72 3.07 8.02 1.48
N MET A 73 2.34 8.18 2.58
CA MET A 73 1.16 9.03 2.67
C MET A 73 1.22 9.90 3.92
N ASP A 74 0.61 11.08 3.86
CA ASP A 74 0.43 11.92 5.04
C ASP A 74 -0.69 11.38 5.97
N LEU A 75 -0.95 12.11 7.07
CA LEU A 75 -1.98 11.78 8.06
C LEU A 75 -3.41 11.74 7.48
N ASP A 76 -3.65 12.42 6.35
CA ASP A 76 -4.94 12.44 5.65
C ASP A 76 -5.02 11.35 4.56
N GLY A 77 -3.92 10.63 4.31
CA GLY A 77 -3.83 9.60 3.28
C GLY A 77 -3.55 10.14 1.88
N ASN A 78 -3.13 11.40 1.75
CA ASN A 78 -2.65 11.94 0.49
C ASN A 78 -1.29 11.32 0.16
N LEU A 79 -1.08 10.99 -1.10
CA LEU A 79 0.17 10.42 -1.56
C LEU A 79 1.31 11.45 -1.50
N LEU A 80 2.36 11.14 -0.76
CA LEU A 80 3.59 11.93 -0.70
C LEU A 80 4.64 11.39 -1.69
N ALA A 81 4.85 10.08 -1.67
CA ALA A 81 5.80 9.41 -2.55
C ALA A 81 5.36 7.98 -2.86
N TYR A 82 5.87 7.44 -3.97
CA TYR A 82 5.79 6.00 -4.25
C TYR A 82 7.03 5.54 -5.00
N ARG A 83 7.44 4.28 -4.76
CA ARG A 83 8.56 3.67 -5.47
C ARG A 83 8.37 2.17 -5.59
N ARG A 84 8.81 1.60 -6.71
CA ARG A 84 8.93 0.15 -6.85
C ARG A 84 10.19 -0.31 -6.13
N THR A 85 10.06 -1.09 -5.07
CA THR A 85 11.17 -1.56 -4.23
C THR A 85 11.73 -2.89 -4.73
N ARG A 86 10.90 -3.73 -5.35
CA ARG A 86 11.30 -5.05 -5.84
C ARG A 86 10.50 -5.49 -7.06
N ARG A 87 11.06 -6.39 -7.87
CA ARG A 87 10.38 -7.13 -8.96
C ARG A 87 10.82 -8.60 -8.95
N TYR A 88 9.89 -9.55 -9.06
CA TYR A 88 10.17 -11.00 -9.05
C TYR A 88 9.10 -11.78 -9.82
N GLY A 89 9.39 -13.04 -10.16
CA GLY A 89 8.38 -13.95 -10.74
C GLY A 89 7.53 -14.61 -9.65
N ARG A 90 6.23 -14.79 -9.88
CA ARG A 90 5.29 -15.39 -8.91
C ARG A 90 5.73 -16.77 -8.38
N GLY A 91 6.33 -17.59 -9.23
CA GLY A 91 6.86 -18.91 -8.87
C GLY A 91 8.24 -18.90 -8.20
N HIS A 92 8.85 -17.73 -8.00
CA HIS A 92 10.11 -17.61 -7.28
C HIS A 92 9.82 -17.46 -5.79
N THR A 93 10.15 -18.47 -4.98
CA THR A 93 10.12 -18.36 -3.52
C THR A 93 11.08 -17.26 -3.09
N ASP A 94 10.59 -16.31 -2.31
CA ASP A 94 11.44 -15.29 -1.71
C ASP A 94 12.31 -15.89 -0.60
N PRO A 95 13.65 -15.86 -0.68
CA PRO A 95 14.50 -16.14 0.48
C PRO A 95 14.56 -14.87 1.36
N GLY A 96 13.51 -14.57 2.12
CA GLY A 96 13.49 -13.25 2.78
C GLY A 96 12.38 -12.93 3.79
N THR A 97 11.94 -13.87 4.62
CA THR A 97 11.43 -13.48 5.96
C THR A 97 12.34 -14.09 7.02
N GLY A 98 13.50 -13.46 7.19
CA GLY A 98 14.48 -13.82 8.19
C GLY A 98 15.39 -12.64 8.44
N GLY A 99 15.00 -11.74 9.34
CA GLY A 99 15.87 -10.63 9.70
C GLY A 99 15.31 -9.64 10.71
N ARG A 100 15.52 -10.00 11.99
CA ARG A 100 15.74 -9.14 13.17
C ARG A 100 14.56 -8.40 13.80
#